data_AF-A0A953W3R0-F1
#
_entry.id   AF-A0A953W3R0-F1
#
_cell.length_a   1.000
_cell.length_b   1.000
_cell.length_c   1.000
_cell.angle_alpha   90.00
_cell.angle_beta   90.00
_cell.angle_gamma   90.00
#
_symmetry.space_group_name_H-M   'P 1'
#
loop_
_entity.id
_entity.type
_entity.pdbx_description
1 polymer ?
#
loop_
_entity_poly.entity_id
_entity_poly.type
_entity_poly.pdbx_seq_one_letter_code
_entity_poly.pdbx_strand_id
1 'polypeptide(L)'
;MKHARTIAVSLALLLGACETLPGAATPGMSSPAAIPSTPISLGDWRNASEAATLQAFEQGVMRRYDAGLPIAAVSSDLRRNDFNCGAAPPRAEGNRGDPPAQVCRKTTTANGCTHTWQVHLFADGEALTRPRGLYDRRCGNDGLLGGPG
;
A
#
# COMPACT_ATOMS: atom_id res chain seq x y z
N MET A 1 -23.76 -76.55 13.82
CA MET A 1 -23.51 -75.31 14.56
C MET A 1 -22.35 -75.53 15.52
N LYS A 2 -21.22 -74.84 15.32
CA LYS A 2 -20.22 -74.42 16.33
C LYS A 2 -18.91 -74.12 15.61
N HIS A 3 -18.53 -72.85 15.64
CA HIS A 3 -17.39 -72.26 14.97
C HIS A 3 -16.09 -72.73 15.61
N ALA A 4 -15.19 -73.32 14.82
CA ALA A 4 -13.78 -73.49 15.20
C ALA A 4 -13.01 -72.29 14.66
N ARG A 5 -12.74 -71.31 15.54
CA ARG A 5 -11.93 -70.14 15.24
C ARG A 5 -10.45 -70.50 15.39
N THR A 6 -9.72 -70.29 14.31
CA THR A 6 -8.29 -70.52 14.11
C THR A 6 -7.43 -69.73 15.10
N ILE A 7 -6.46 -70.39 15.71
CA ILE A 7 -5.36 -69.79 16.47
C ILE A 7 -4.24 -69.44 15.47
N ALA A 8 -3.82 -68.18 15.44
CA ALA A 8 -2.55 -67.77 14.86
C ALA A 8 -1.87 -66.81 15.84
N VAL A 9 -0.81 -67.32 16.47
CA VAL A 9 0.16 -66.57 17.26
C VAL A 9 1.31 -66.22 16.33
N SER A 10 1.55 -64.94 16.11
CA SER A 10 2.80 -64.45 15.52
C SER A 10 3.27 -63.19 16.25
N LEU A 11 4.16 -63.44 17.21
CA LEU A 11 5.44 -62.79 17.47
C LEU A 11 5.64 -61.27 17.25
N ALA A 12 6.14 -60.67 18.33
CA ALA A 12 6.55 -59.29 18.51
C ALA A 12 7.65 -58.78 17.56
N LEU A 13 7.69 -57.45 17.42
CA LEU A 13 8.83 -56.52 17.67
C LEU A 13 8.85 -55.41 16.62
N LEU A 14 8.74 -54.15 17.09
CA LEU A 14 9.71 -53.06 16.87
C LEU A 14 9.07 -51.67 17.13
N LEU A 15 9.49 -51.09 18.26
CA LEU A 15 9.75 -49.67 18.52
C LEU A 15 9.25 -48.66 17.46
N GLY A 16 8.05 -48.13 17.64
CA GLY A 16 7.63 -46.85 17.06
C GLY A 16 7.90 -45.74 18.06
N ALA A 17 8.87 -44.89 17.75
CA ALA A 17 9.30 -43.77 18.57
C ALA A 17 8.16 -42.81 18.94
N CYS A 18 8.21 -42.27 20.15
CA CYS A 18 7.63 -40.97 20.47
C CYS A 18 8.25 -39.93 19.53
N GLU A 19 7.46 -39.37 18.62
CA GLU A 19 7.64 -37.98 18.25
C GLU A 19 6.33 -37.25 18.55
N THR A 20 6.35 -36.55 19.68
CA THR A 20 5.40 -35.50 20.00
C THR A 20 5.48 -34.47 18.89
N LEU A 21 4.52 -34.46 17.96
CA LEU A 21 4.43 -33.39 16.96
C LEU A 21 4.31 -32.06 17.71
N PRO A 22 5.25 -31.10 17.55
CA PRO A 22 4.95 -29.74 17.88
C PRO A 22 3.82 -29.31 16.94
N GLY A 23 2.74 -28.81 17.55
CA GLY A 23 1.53 -28.39 16.86
C GLY A 23 1.84 -27.62 15.58
N ALA A 24 1.13 -27.97 14.51
CA ALA A 24 1.07 -27.17 13.30
C ALA A 24 0.77 -25.73 13.72
N ALA A 25 1.79 -24.87 13.63
CA ALA A 25 1.60 -23.46 13.70
C ALA A 25 0.57 -23.13 12.60
N THR A 26 -0.58 -22.62 13.01
CA THR A 26 -1.41 -21.83 12.11
C THR A 26 -0.48 -20.87 11.36
N PRO A 27 -0.61 -20.68 10.04
CA PRO A 27 0.13 -19.62 9.37
C PRO A 27 -0.24 -18.33 10.10
N GLY A 28 0.68 -17.83 10.91
CA GLY A 28 0.49 -16.59 11.63
C GLY A 28 0.13 -15.56 10.58
N MET A 29 -0.96 -14.83 10.79
CA MET A 29 -1.23 -13.62 10.01
C MET A 29 0.07 -12.84 9.96
N SER A 30 0.66 -12.75 8.77
CA SER A 30 1.85 -11.94 8.53
C SER A 30 1.56 -10.60 9.18
N SER A 31 2.37 -10.23 10.18
CA SER A 31 2.22 -8.91 10.81
C SER A 31 2.14 -7.87 9.68
N PRO A 32 1.21 -6.90 9.75
CA PRO A 32 1.09 -5.89 8.70
C PRO A 32 2.48 -5.35 8.42
N ALA A 33 2.92 -5.44 7.15
CA ALA A 33 4.25 -5.07 6.74
C ALA A 33 4.55 -3.67 7.30
N ALA A 34 5.59 -3.55 8.13
CA ALA A 34 5.87 -2.30 8.79
C ALA A 34 6.24 -1.25 7.73
N ILE A 35 5.60 -0.07 7.79
CA ILE A 35 5.89 1.03 6.87
C ILE A 35 7.37 1.43 7.06
N PRO A 36 8.21 1.42 6.01
CA PRO A 36 9.63 1.73 6.14
C PRO A 36 9.87 3.12 6.74
N SER A 37 10.89 3.30 7.58
CA SER A 37 11.21 4.61 8.16
C SER A 37 11.90 5.57 7.17
N THR A 38 12.41 5.05 6.05
CA THR A 38 13.08 5.81 5.00
C THR A 38 12.14 6.84 4.36
N PRO A 39 12.65 8.00 3.92
CA PRO A 39 11.84 9.01 3.25
C PRO A 39 11.13 8.46 2.02
N ILE A 40 9.92 8.95 1.75
CA ILE A 40 9.19 8.62 0.53
C ILE A 40 9.93 9.17 -0.69
N SER A 41 10.15 8.33 -1.69
CA SER A 41 10.71 8.78 -2.97
C SER A 41 9.67 9.62 -3.71
N LEU A 42 10.05 10.83 -4.12
CA LEU A 42 9.22 11.73 -4.93
C LEU A 42 9.50 11.57 -6.44
N GLY A 43 10.30 10.57 -6.81
CA GLY A 43 10.89 10.46 -8.15
C GLY A 43 12.02 11.48 -8.37
N ASP A 44 12.67 11.41 -9.54
CA ASP A 44 13.69 12.38 -9.95
C ASP A 44 13.05 13.64 -10.57
N TRP A 45 12.18 14.29 -9.80
CA TRP A 45 11.35 15.41 -10.26
C TRP A 45 12.13 16.63 -10.74
N ARG A 46 13.42 16.70 -10.41
CA ARG A 46 14.32 17.79 -10.81
C ARG A 46 14.86 17.61 -12.22
N ASN A 47 15.08 16.36 -12.67
CA ASN A 47 15.76 16.07 -13.93
C ASN A 47 14.93 15.22 -14.89
N ALA A 48 13.96 14.45 -14.39
CA ALA A 48 13.13 13.57 -15.20
C ALA A 48 11.92 14.29 -15.83
N SER A 49 11.32 13.64 -16.83
CA SER A 49 10.04 14.08 -17.38
C SER A 49 8.92 13.94 -16.35
N GLU A 50 7.80 14.62 -16.60
CA GLU A 50 6.64 14.53 -15.72
C GLU A 50 6.07 13.11 -15.65
N ALA A 51 5.91 12.45 -16.80
CA ALA A 51 5.44 11.08 -16.87
C ALA A 51 6.37 10.08 -16.14
N ALA A 52 7.69 10.24 -16.29
CA ALA A 52 8.66 9.38 -15.59
C ALA A 52 8.62 9.61 -14.07
N THR A 53 8.48 10.87 -13.64
CA THR A 53 8.33 11.23 -12.22
C THR A 53 7.05 10.64 -11.65
N LEU A 54 5.92 10.77 -12.37
CA LEU A 54 4.64 10.18 -11.99
C LEU A 54 4.76 8.67 -11.83
N GLN A 55 5.30 7.97 -12.84
CA GLN A 55 5.44 6.53 -12.81
C GLN A 55 6.32 6.07 -11.64
N ALA A 56 7.46 6.72 -11.42
CA ALA A 56 8.36 6.40 -10.32
C ALA A 56 7.69 6.64 -8.95
N PHE A 57 6.95 7.74 -8.81
CA PHE A 57 6.22 8.06 -7.60
C PHE A 57 5.09 7.07 -7.33
N GLU A 58 4.28 6.74 -8.33
CA GLU A 58 3.18 5.78 -8.22
C GLU A 58 3.71 4.39 -7.79
N GLN A 59 4.76 3.89 -8.44
CA GLN A 59 5.41 2.63 -8.06
C GLN A 59 6.01 2.68 -6.65
N GLY A 60 6.58 3.82 -6.25
CA GLY A 60 7.11 4.02 -4.90
C GLY A 60 6.01 3.92 -3.84
N VAL A 61 4.88 4.59 -4.09
CA VAL A 61 3.70 4.57 -3.22
C VAL A 61 3.11 3.15 -3.12
N MET A 62 2.92 2.47 -4.25
CA MET A 62 2.37 1.11 -4.28
C MET A 62 3.24 0.08 -3.56
N ARG A 63 4.58 0.20 -3.64
CA ARG A 63 5.50 -0.70 -2.93
C ARG A 63 5.62 -0.40 -1.43
N ARG A 64 5.32 0.84 -1.03
CA ARG A 64 5.48 1.28 0.36
C ARG A 64 4.24 0.96 1.21
N TYR A 65 3.05 1.01 0.61
CA TYR A 65 1.80 0.83 1.33
C TYR A 65 1.00 -0.33 0.77
N ASP A 66 1.08 -1.47 1.46
CA ASP A 66 0.30 -2.66 1.14
C ASP A 66 -1.17 -2.53 1.59
N ALA A 67 -2.05 -3.28 0.94
CA ALA A 67 -3.43 -3.43 1.37
C ALA A 67 -3.51 -4.02 2.79
N GLY A 68 -4.53 -3.62 3.55
CA GLY A 68 -4.75 -4.00 4.95
C GLY A 68 -4.07 -3.08 5.97
N LEU A 69 -3.20 -2.15 5.55
CA LEU A 69 -2.62 -1.17 6.46
C LEU A 69 -3.69 -0.20 7.00
N PRO A 70 -3.63 0.21 8.28
CA PRO A 70 -4.53 1.23 8.80
C PRO A 70 -4.31 2.57 8.10
N ILE A 71 -5.38 3.23 7.64
CA ILE A 71 -5.32 4.56 7.02
C ILE A 71 -4.64 5.59 7.94
N ALA A 72 -4.88 5.50 9.24
CA ALA A 72 -4.22 6.33 10.23
C ALA A 72 -2.68 6.18 10.21
N ALA A 73 -2.17 4.96 10.07
CA ALA A 73 -0.73 4.69 10.01
C ALA A 73 -0.11 5.24 8.71
N VAL A 74 -0.77 5.01 7.57
CA VAL A 74 -0.33 5.52 6.26
C VAL A 74 -0.35 7.05 6.24
N SER A 75 -1.40 7.68 6.76
CA SER A 75 -1.51 9.14 6.82
C SER A 75 -0.50 9.76 7.79
N SER A 76 -0.16 9.09 8.89
CA SER A 76 0.90 9.52 9.81
C SER A 76 2.27 9.51 9.12
N ASP A 77 2.57 8.44 8.39
CA ASP A 77 3.81 8.36 7.61
C ASP A 77 3.89 9.41 6.50
N LEU A 78 2.78 9.64 5.78
CA LEU A 78 2.70 10.69 4.77
C LEU A 78 2.93 12.08 5.38
N ARG A 79 2.36 12.37 6.55
CA ARG A 79 2.60 13.62 7.29
C ARG A 79 4.06 13.76 7.75
N ARG A 80 4.70 12.67 8.19
CA ARG A 80 6.16 12.66 8.46
C ARG A 80 7.01 13.00 7.23
N ASN A 81 6.46 12.81 6.04
CA ASN A 81 7.09 13.15 4.76
C ASN A 81 6.56 14.48 4.17
N ASP A 82 5.96 15.34 4.99
CA ASP A 82 5.39 16.66 4.67
C ASP A 82 4.18 16.66 3.73
N PHE A 83 3.44 15.55 3.65
CA PHE A 83 2.14 15.57 2.99
C PHE A 83 1.07 16.07 3.96
N ASN A 84 0.26 17.02 3.52
CA ASN A 84 -0.93 17.43 4.24
C ASN A 84 -2.11 16.53 3.85
N CYS A 85 -2.70 15.83 4.83
CA CYS A 85 -3.75 14.85 4.62
C CYS A 85 -5.11 15.37 5.09
N GLY A 86 -6.11 15.27 4.21
CA GLY A 86 -7.50 15.60 4.51
C GLY A 86 -8.45 14.56 3.95
N ALA A 87 -9.67 14.52 4.50
CA ALA A 87 -10.75 13.71 3.92
C ALA A 87 -10.93 14.09 2.44
N ALA A 88 -11.16 13.11 1.59
CA ALA A 88 -11.47 13.40 0.19
C ALA A 88 -12.79 14.18 0.11
N PRO A 89 -12.94 15.10 -0.86
CA PRO A 89 -14.23 15.73 -1.12
C PRO A 89 -15.29 14.66 -1.38
N PRO A 90 -16.56 14.88 -0.98
CA PRO A 90 -17.63 13.97 -1.28
C PRO A 90 -17.74 13.76 -2.79
N ARG A 91 -18.14 12.55 -3.20
CA ARG A 91 -18.32 12.21 -4.61
C ARG A 91 -19.31 13.21 -5.23
N ALA A 92 -18.85 13.98 -6.21
CA ALA A 92 -19.75 14.74 -7.05
C ALA A 92 -20.61 13.78 -7.90
N GLU A 93 -21.90 14.09 -8.02
CA GLU A 93 -22.82 13.32 -8.87
C GLU A 93 -22.26 13.19 -10.29
N GLY A 94 -22.27 11.96 -10.84
CA GLY A 94 -21.76 11.69 -12.19
C GLY A 94 -20.29 11.27 -12.30
N ASN A 95 -19.47 11.44 -11.24
CA ASN A 95 -18.11 10.90 -11.26
C ASN A 95 -18.11 9.37 -11.23
N ARG A 96 -17.33 8.72 -12.11
CA ARG A 96 -17.12 7.26 -12.14
C ARG A 96 -15.99 6.85 -11.18
N GLY A 97 -16.18 5.72 -10.51
CA GLY A 97 -15.22 5.12 -9.58
C GLY A 97 -15.49 5.42 -8.11
N ASP A 98 -14.91 4.60 -7.24
CA ASP A 98 -14.95 4.83 -5.80
C ASP A 98 -14.11 6.05 -5.45
N PRO A 99 -14.63 7.01 -4.65
CA PRO A 99 -13.81 8.10 -4.17
C PRO A 99 -12.73 7.55 -3.22
N PRO A 100 -11.55 8.19 -3.14
CA PRO A 100 -10.63 7.90 -2.05
C PRO A 100 -11.29 8.27 -0.70
N ALA A 101 -10.91 7.59 0.37
CA ALA A 101 -11.30 7.97 1.72
C ALA A 101 -10.53 9.22 2.18
N GLN A 102 -9.26 9.31 1.77
CA GLN A 102 -8.36 10.41 2.15
C GLN A 102 -7.45 10.80 0.99
N VAL A 103 -7.14 12.09 0.89
CA VAL A 103 -6.13 12.61 -0.05
C VAL A 103 -5.05 13.33 0.74
N CYS A 104 -3.80 12.95 0.50
CA CYS A 104 -2.62 13.57 1.08
C CYS A 104 -1.85 14.30 -0.02
N ARG A 105 -1.53 15.59 0.17
CA ARG A 105 -0.87 16.42 -0.85
C ARG A 105 0.43 17.03 -0.32
N LYS A 106 1.47 17.01 -1.14
CA LYS A 106 2.72 17.77 -0.95
C LYS A 106 2.94 18.66 -2.17
N THR A 107 3.37 19.89 -1.95
CA THR A 107 3.64 20.85 -3.03
C THR A 107 4.99 21.51 -2.79
N THR A 108 5.78 21.62 -3.86
CA THR A 108 7.07 22.32 -3.86
C THR A 108 7.17 23.20 -5.09
N THR A 109 7.66 24.42 -4.95
CA THR A 109 7.95 25.32 -6.07
C THR A 109 9.45 25.43 -6.29
N ALA A 110 9.91 25.20 -7.51
CA ALA A 110 11.31 25.28 -7.91
C ALA A 110 11.43 25.67 -9.39
N ASN A 111 12.40 26.52 -9.74
CA ASN A 111 12.69 26.92 -11.12
C ASN A 111 11.46 27.43 -11.89
N GLY A 112 10.55 28.16 -11.24
CA GLY A 112 9.31 28.67 -11.86
C GLY A 112 8.22 27.61 -12.06
N CYS A 113 8.43 26.37 -11.60
CA CYS A 113 7.45 25.30 -11.65
C CYS A 113 6.92 24.95 -10.25
N THR A 114 5.63 24.68 -10.17
CA THR A 114 4.96 24.10 -9.00
C THR A 114 4.79 22.61 -9.25
N HIS A 115 5.38 21.81 -8.37
CA HIS A 115 5.31 20.37 -8.37
C HIS A 115 4.35 19.92 -7.28
N THR A 116 3.36 19.10 -7.63
CA THR A 116 2.35 18.61 -6.70
C THR A 116 2.33 17.10 -6.71
N TRP A 117 2.56 16.48 -5.55
CA TRP A 117 2.38 15.07 -5.32
C TRP A 117 1.09 14.86 -4.53
N GLN A 118 0.29 13.88 -4.95
CA GLN A 118 -0.90 13.47 -4.20
C GLN A 118 -0.86 11.96 -3.97
N VAL A 119 -1.26 11.53 -2.79
CA VAL A 119 -1.51 10.12 -2.48
C VAL A 119 -2.98 9.99 -2.14
N HIS A 120 -3.70 9.28 -3.00
CA HIS A 120 -5.10 8.95 -2.80
C HIS A 120 -5.16 7.61 -2.07
N LEU A 121 -5.78 7.61 -0.90
CA LEU A 121 -5.95 6.40 -0.09
C LEU A 121 -7.39 5.91 -0.24
N PHE A 122 -7.54 4.74 -0.85
CA PHE A 122 -8.83 4.05 -0.93
C PHE A 122 -8.91 3.06 0.23
N ALA A 123 -10.05 3.00 0.89
CA ALA A 123 -10.21 2.23 2.11
C ALA A 123 -11.55 1.47 2.10
N ASP A 124 -11.57 0.37 2.84
CA ASP A 124 -12.78 -0.29 3.30
C ASP A 124 -12.78 -0.20 4.84
N GLY A 125 -13.68 0.61 5.39
CA GLY A 125 -13.58 1.10 6.76
C GLY A 125 -12.24 1.82 6.99
N GLU A 126 -11.47 1.35 7.98
CA GLU A 126 -10.17 1.92 8.36
C GLU A 126 -8.96 1.24 7.67
N ALA A 127 -9.22 0.19 6.87
CA ALA A 127 -8.17 -0.58 6.20
C ALA A 127 -7.95 -0.08 4.78
N LEU A 128 -6.68 0.20 4.42
CA LEU A 128 -6.29 0.56 3.06
C LEU A 128 -6.60 -0.61 2.11
N THR A 129 -7.34 -0.34 1.03
CA THR A 129 -7.54 -1.31 -0.05
C THR A 129 -6.52 -1.12 -1.15
N ARG A 130 -6.20 0.13 -1.48
CA ARG A 130 -5.12 0.50 -2.38
C ARG A 130 -4.71 1.95 -2.18
N PRO A 131 -3.42 2.28 -2.35
CA PRO A 131 -2.99 3.64 -2.55
C PRO A 131 -2.94 3.96 -4.06
N ARG A 132 -2.95 5.25 -4.41
CA ARG A 132 -2.59 5.73 -5.75
C ARG A 132 -1.75 6.99 -5.64
N GLY A 133 -0.54 6.93 -6.17
CA GLY A 133 0.32 8.11 -6.31
C GLY A 133 -0.03 8.90 -7.56
N LEU A 134 -0.09 10.21 -7.43
CA LEU A 134 -0.27 11.15 -8.53
C LEU A 134 0.80 12.24 -8.42
N TYR A 135 1.15 12.78 -9.56
CA TYR A 135 2.11 13.86 -9.71
C TYR A 135 1.67 14.77 -10.85
N ASP A 136 1.81 16.07 -10.63
CA ASP A 136 1.47 17.14 -11.57
C ASP A 136 2.56 18.22 -11.49
N ARG A 137 3.02 18.72 -12.63
CA ARG A 137 3.99 19.81 -12.71
C ARG A 137 3.41 20.96 -13.55
N ARG A 138 3.29 22.14 -12.93
CA ARG A 138 2.81 23.36 -13.58
C ARG A 138 3.89 24.41 -13.60
N CYS A 139 4.36 24.80 -14.77
CA CYS A 139 5.39 25.83 -14.92
C CYS A 139 4.76 27.17 -15.33
N GLY A 140 5.22 28.27 -14.75
CA GLY A 140 4.78 29.61 -15.14
C GLY A 140 5.32 29.99 -16.52
N ASN A 141 4.53 29.76 -17.57
CA ASN A 141 4.45 30.48 -18.85
C ASN A 141 3.39 29.87 -19.82
N ASP A 142 2.26 29.32 -19.32
CA ASP A 142 1.16 28.85 -20.19
C ASP A 142 0.34 30.01 -20.82
N GLY A 143 1.00 31.10 -21.22
CA GLY A 143 0.53 32.10 -22.19
C GLY A 143 -0.78 32.86 -21.91
N LEU A 144 -1.40 32.72 -20.74
CA LEU A 144 -2.74 33.27 -20.47
C LEU A 144 -2.78 34.54 -19.60
N LEU A 145 -1.66 35.25 -19.45
CA LEU A 145 -1.67 36.60 -18.86
C LEU A 145 -0.87 37.56 -19.74
N GLY A 146 -1.58 38.14 -20.72
CA GLY A 146 -1.37 39.45 -21.35
C GLY A 146 0.06 39.91 -21.65
N GLY A 147 0.45 39.87 -22.92
CA GLY A 147 1.32 40.91 -23.48
C GLY A 147 0.50 41.94 -24.26
N PRO A 148 1.08 43.07 -24.71
CA PRO A 148 2.04 43.96 -24.06
C PRO A 148 1.34 45.19 -23.44
N GLY A 149 2.03 45.89 -22.54
CA GLY A 149 1.78 47.28 -22.17
C GLY A 149 2.99 48.12 -22.52
#